data_AF-A0A6V3KMA0-F1
#
_entry.id   AF-A0A6V3KMA0-F1
#
_cell.length_a   1.000
_cell.length_b   1.000
_cell.length_c   1.000
_cell.angle_alpha   90.00
_cell.angle_beta   90.00
_cell.angle_gamma   90.00
#
_symmetry.space_group_name_H-M   'P 1'
#
loop_
_entity.id
_entity.type
_entity.pdbx_description
1 polymer ?
#
loop_
_entity_poly.entity_id
_entity_poly.type
_entity_poly.pdbx_seq_one_letter_code
_entity_poly.pdbx_strand_id
1 'polypeptide(L)'
;RTLPIFGMDKKGSRKPPLPASSSGAEFRWKDEDPQENEDEQAKPELLILIFDLNPAQWAEMNQSIMPTIERTLVFVNSFLLQHHGNKICVIANHPAKAEVIYPPPPKKARAFKREITELSLKSKTEGDMSGAMVKMSKQELRARREQAMMKQTPTGRISTELKRISHLPLPKIKPRRSRLAGALSLALCYANRAIADAETKARPIDTRVLVIDTCANTGGDGDYVPIMNCIFSARKLGLITNKTE
;
A
#
# COMPACT_ATOMS: atom_id res chain seq x y z
N ARG A 1 35.36 75.70 -6.74
CA ARG A 1 35.00 74.28 -6.52
C ARG A 1 35.05 74.03 -5.02
N THR A 2 33.98 73.47 -4.49
CA THR A 2 33.49 73.51 -3.12
C THR A 2 34.42 72.89 -2.06
N LEU A 3 34.28 73.45 -0.85
CA LEU A 3 34.99 73.20 0.41
C LEU A 3 34.64 71.83 1.07
N PRO A 4 35.31 71.46 2.20
CA PRO A 4 35.55 70.10 2.69
C PRO A 4 34.49 69.65 3.71
N ILE A 5 34.65 68.47 4.33
CA ILE A 5 34.38 68.21 5.76
C ILE A 5 35.04 66.87 6.16
N PHE A 6 35.79 66.93 7.26
CA PHE A 6 36.28 65.78 8.02
C PHE A 6 35.11 65.13 8.78
N GLY A 7 35.01 63.81 8.72
CA GLY A 7 34.19 63.00 9.63
C GLY A 7 34.94 61.74 9.99
N MET A 8 35.61 61.74 11.15
CA MET A 8 36.02 60.51 11.82
C MET A 8 34.83 59.99 12.61
N ASP A 9 34.52 58.70 12.52
CA ASP A 9 34.17 57.96 13.73
C ASP A 9 34.68 56.51 13.69
N LYS A 10 34.90 56.02 14.91
CA LYS A 10 35.74 54.94 15.36
C LYS A 10 34.99 53.60 15.32
N LYS A 11 35.61 52.59 14.71
CA LYS A 11 35.61 51.20 15.18
C LYS A 11 36.79 50.48 14.53
N GLY A 12 37.70 50.00 15.37
CA GLY A 12 38.97 49.43 14.94
C GLY A 12 38.81 48.10 14.22
N SER A 13 39.51 47.94 13.10
CA SER A 13 40.32 46.77 12.75
C SER A 13 40.95 47.01 11.38
N ARG A 14 42.24 46.70 11.28
CA ARG A 14 43.09 46.95 10.10
C ARG A 14 42.68 46.00 8.97
N LYS A 15 42.50 46.51 7.74
CA LYS A 15 42.41 45.66 6.54
C LYS A 15 43.79 45.02 6.29
N PRO A 16 43.89 43.69 6.06
CA PRO A 16 45.16 43.07 5.72
C PRO A 16 45.52 43.32 4.24
N PRO A 17 46.82 43.26 3.89
CA PRO A 17 47.29 43.50 2.53
C PRO A 17 47.03 42.27 1.64
N LEU A 18 46.90 42.50 0.33
CA LEU A 18 46.84 41.46 -0.70
C LEU A 18 48.18 40.68 -0.72
N PRO A 19 48.18 39.34 -0.73
CA PRO A 19 49.43 38.59 -0.80
C PRO A 19 49.90 38.44 -2.26
N ALA A 20 51.20 38.69 -2.44
CA ALA A 20 51.97 38.34 -3.61
C ALA A 20 52.10 36.81 -3.74
N SER A 21 52.30 36.38 -4.98
CA SER A 21 52.59 35.03 -5.42
C SER A 21 53.58 34.27 -4.52
N SER A 22 53.17 33.14 -3.96
CA SER A 22 54.03 31.95 -3.83
C SER A 22 53.18 30.72 -3.50
N SER A 23 53.59 29.61 -4.10
CA SER A 23 53.04 28.27 -3.99
C SER A 23 53.02 27.76 -2.54
N GLY A 24 51.82 27.46 -2.04
CA GLY A 24 51.61 26.71 -0.81
C GLY A 24 50.12 26.37 -0.69
N ALA A 25 49.77 25.11 -0.88
CA ALA A 25 48.38 24.66 -0.80
C ALA A 25 47.91 24.71 0.66
N GLU A 26 47.24 25.80 1.03
CA GLU A 26 46.59 25.97 2.32
C GLU A 26 45.29 25.16 2.32
N PHE A 27 45.28 24.04 3.05
CA PHE A 27 44.12 23.16 3.18
C PHE A 27 43.08 23.81 4.10
N ARG A 28 42.25 24.67 3.49
CA ARG A 28 41.09 25.28 4.12
C ARG A 28 39.98 24.25 4.15
N TRP A 29 39.61 23.79 5.35
CA TRP A 29 38.35 23.10 5.57
C TRP A 29 37.24 24.01 5.01
N LYS A 30 36.64 23.60 3.90
CA LYS A 30 35.33 24.09 3.57
C LYS A 30 34.43 23.48 4.64
N ASP A 31 33.95 24.31 5.54
CA ASP A 31 32.69 24.05 6.23
C ASP A 31 31.59 24.08 5.15
N GLU A 32 31.59 23.07 4.28
CA GLU A 32 30.38 22.63 3.60
C GLU A 32 29.59 21.96 4.70
N ASP A 33 28.70 22.74 5.34
CA ASP A 33 27.58 22.15 6.06
C ASP A 33 27.06 21.01 5.17
N PRO A 34 26.99 19.77 5.66
CA PRO A 34 26.22 18.77 4.95
C PRO A 34 24.79 19.29 4.97
N GLN A 35 24.38 19.98 3.90
CA GLN A 35 23.01 19.89 3.44
C GLN A 35 22.83 18.40 3.14
N GLU A 36 22.52 17.63 4.18
CA GLU A 36 21.81 16.37 4.05
C GLU A 36 20.69 16.71 3.07
N ASN A 37 20.75 16.10 1.89
CA ASN A 37 19.74 16.31 0.86
C ASN A 37 18.39 15.92 1.50
N GLU A 38 17.62 16.91 1.96
CA GLU A 38 16.28 16.72 2.53
C GLU A 38 15.31 16.11 1.48
N ASP A 39 15.77 15.98 0.23
CA ASP A 39 15.07 15.41 -0.92
C ASP A 39 15.26 13.89 -1.12
N GLU A 40 16.06 13.19 -0.30
CA GLU A 40 16.04 11.72 -0.27
C GLU A 40 14.97 11.19 0.70
N GLN A 41 13.96 12.01 1.02
CA GLN A 41 12.71 11.52 1.58
C GLN A 41 12.08 10.54 0.60
N ALA A 42 12.21 9.26 0.94
CA ALA A 42 11.70 8.18 0.14
C ALA A 42 10.23 8.39 -0.24
N LYS A 43 10.01 8.33 -1.55
CA LYS A 43 8.73 8.59 -2.18
C LYS A 43 7.69 7.53 -1.73
N PRO A 44 6.47 7.94 -1.37
CA PRO A 44 5.42 6.99 -1.01
C PRO A 44 5.10 6.07 -2.20
N GLU A 45 5.02 4.77 -1.94
CA GLU A 45 4.67 3.78 -2.96
C GLU A 45 3.23 3.25 -2.79
N LEU A 46 2.55 2.99 -3.89
CA LEU A 46 1.30 2.26 -3.97
C LEU A 46 1.54 0.89 -4.58
N LEU A 47 1.36 -0.16 -3.78
CA LEU A 47 1.36 -1.53 -4.25
C LEU A 47 -0.07 -2.00 -4.54
N ILE A 48 -0.33 -2.40 -5.79
CA ILE A 48 -1.58 -3.07 -6.17
C ILE A 48 -1.29 -4.56 -6.33
N LEU A 49 -1.80 -5.36 -5.40
CA LEU A 49 -1.67 -6.81 -5.37
C LEU A 49 -2.91 -7.45 -5.98
N ILE A 50 -2.75 -8.21 -7.05
CA ILE A 50 -3.76 -9.10 -7.61
C ILE A 50 -3.44 -10.53 -7.15
N PHE A 51 -4.38 -11.17 -6.47
CA PHE A 51 -4.22 -12.52 -5.94
C PHE A 51 -5.20 -13.49 -6.60
N ASP A 52 -4.70 -14.53 -7.26
CA ASP A 52 -5.56 -15.58 -7.83
C ASP A 52 -6.09 -16.55 -6.77
N LEU A 53 -7.41 -16.67 -6.71
CA LEU A 53 -8.17 -17.51 -5.79
C LEU A 53 -8.85 -18.67 -6.52
N ASN A 54 -8.41 -19.07 -7.71
CA ASN A 54 -8.99 -20.19 -8.45
C ASN A 54 -8.63 -21.55 -7.81
N PRO A 55 -9.53 -22.21 -7.04
CA PRO A 55 -9.20 -23.42 -6.31
C PRO A 55 -8.86 -24.60 -7.24
N ALA A 56 -9.31 -24.59 -8.50
CA ALA A 56 -8.98 -25.64 -9.45
C ALA A 56 -7.48 -25.64 -9.81
N GLN A 57 -6.88 -24.44 -9.92
CA GLN A 57 -5.45 -24.30 -10.22
C GLN A 57 -4.58 -24.60 -9.01
N TRP A 58 -4.98 -24.14 -7.83
CA TRP A 58 -4.31 -24.50 -6.58
C TRP A 58 -4.30 -26.03 -6.36
N ALA A 59 -5.40 -26.71 -6.71
CA ALA A 59 -5.49 -28.17 -6.65
C ALA A 59 -4.56 -28.86 -7.67
N GLU A 60 -4.44 -28.32 -8.89
CA GLU A 60 -3.54 -28.83 -9.93
C GLU A 60 -2.06 -28.69 -9.53
N MET A 61 -1.70 -27.60 -8.88
CA MET A 61 -0.34 -27.36 -8.35
C MET A 61 -0.02 -28.19 -7.10
N ASN A 62 -1.00 -28.92 -6.55
CA ASN A 62 -0.90 -29.61 -5.26
C ASN A 62 -0.42 -28.68 -4.12
N GLN A 63 -0.83 -27.41 -4.16
CA GLN A 63 -0.45 -26.39 -3.17
C GLN A 63 -1.69 -25.84 -2.46
N SER A 64 -1.57 -25.65 -1.15
CA SER A 64 -2.60 -24.98 -0.37
C SER A 64 -2.51 -23.46 -0.54
N ILE A 65 -3.66 -22.83 -0.71
CA ILE A 65 -3.78 -21.37 -0.81
C ILE A 65 -3.42 -20.64 0.49
N MET A 66 -3.63 -21.31 1.64
CA MET A 66 -3.54 -20.68 2.96
C MET A 66 -2.10 -20.28 3.34
N PRO A 67 -1.08 -21.16 3.21
CA PRO A 67 0.31 -20.78 3.42
C PRO A 67 0.77 -19.65 2.47
N THR A 68 0.28 -19.62 1.23
CA THR A 68 0.63 -18.56 0.27
C THR A 68 0.05 -17.22 0.67
N ILE A 69 -1.19 -17.20 1.17
CA ILE A 69 -1.79 -15.98 1.75
C ILE A 69 -0.96 -15.50 2.94
N GLU A 70 -0.54 -16.38 3.85
CA GLU A 70 0.26 -16.02 5.02
C GLU A 70 1.60 -15.38 4.63
N ARG A 71 2.34 -16.00 3.70
CA ARG A 71 3.59 -15.43 3.16
C ARG A 71 3.37 -14.08 2.49
N THR A 72 2.29 -13.95 1.74
CA THR A 72 1.91 -12.68 1.09
C THR A 72 1.59 -11.61 2.13
N LEU A 73 0.92 -11.96 3.24
CA LEU A 73 0.65 -11.02 4.33
C LEU A 73 1.91 -10.56 5.06
N VAL A 74 2.89 -11.45 5.24
CA VAL A 74 4.22 -11.08 5.79
C VAL A 74 4.91 -10.09 4.85
N PHE A 75 4.89 -10.34 3.53
CA PHE A 75 5.40 -9.40 2.53
C PHE A 75 4.69 -8.05 2.59
N VAL A 76 3.36 -8.03 2.62
CA VAL A 76 2.56 -6.81 2.75
C VAL A 76 2.92 -6.02 4.01
N ASN A 77 3.09 -6.70 5.15
CA ASN A 77 3.51 -6.06 6.39
C ASN A 77 4.90 -5.43 6.25
N SER A 78 5.86 -6.15 5.66
CA SER A 78 7.21 -5.61 5.42
C SER A 78 7.18 -4.38 4.51
N PHE A 79 6.35 -4.40 3.48
CA PHE A 79 6.16 -3.28 2.56
C PHE A 79 5.55 -2.04 3.25
N LEU A 80 4.55 -2.24 4.11
CA LEU A 80 3.95 -1.16 4.89
C LEU A 80 4.92 -0.58 5.94
N LEU A 81 5.87 -1.37 6.44
CA LEU A 81 6.89 -0.93 7.39
C LEU A 81 8.02 -0.13 6.72
N GLN A 82 8.26 -0.34 5.43
CA GLN A 82 9.34 0.34 4.70
C GLN A 82 9.13 1.86 4.67
N HIS A 83 7.91 2.33 4.35
CA HIS A 83 7.55 3.74 4.45
C HIS A 83 6.15 3.96 4.99
N HIS A 84 6.01 4.95 5.86
CA HIS A 84 4.73 5.37 6.46
C HIS A 84 3.71 5.88 5.42
N GLY A 85 4.19 6.33 4.26
CA GLY A 85 3.36 6.77 3.14
C GLY A 85 2.88 5.64 2.23
N ASN A 86 3.37 4.41 2.44
CA ASN A 86 3.04 3.27 1.57
C ASN A 86 1.57 2.89 1.70
N LYS A 87 0.96 2.66 0.54
CA LYS A 87 -0.43 2.25 0.42
C LYS A 87 -0.50 0.92 -0.27
N ILE A 88 -1.51 0.14 0.10
CA ILE A 88 -1.79 -1.13 -0.54
C ILE A 88 -3.22 -1.18 -1.05
N CYS A 89 -3.37 -1.78 -2.22
CA CYS A 89 -4.64 -2.21 -2.78
C CYS A 89 -4.56 -3.72 -3.03
N VAL A 90 -5.52 -4.50 -2.52
CA VAL A 90 -5.58 -5.95 -2.72
C VAL A 90 -6.84 -6.29 -3.48
N ILE A 91 -6.67 -6.97 -4.60
CA ILE A 91 -7.73 -7.40 -5.52
C ILE A 91 -7.73 -8.93 -5.54
N ALA A 92 -8.87 -9.51 -5.24
CA ALA A 92 -9.10 -10.94 -5.40
C ALA A 92 -9.56 -11.24 -6.82
N ASN A 93 -8.85 -12.16 -7.48
CA ASN A 93 -9.27 -12.75 -8.72
C ASN A 93 -9.91 -14.12 -8.45
N HIS A 94 -11.24 -14.19 -8.51
CA HIS A 94 -11.98 -15.44 -8.38
C HIS A 94 -12.64 -15.81 -9.72
N PRO A 95 -12.77 -17.11 -10.08
CA PRO A 95 -13.43 -17.53 -11.32
C PRO A 95 -14.89 -17.11 -11.48
N ALA A 96 -15.53 -16.53 -10.46
CA ALA A 96 -16.87 -15.94 -10.58
C ALA A 96 -16.83 -14.41 -10.74
N LYS A 97 -15.87 -13.73 -10.10
CA LYS A 97 -15.78 -12.26 -10.05
C LYS A 97 -14.38 -11.81 -9.66
N ALA A 98 -13.96 -10.65 -10.16
CA ALA A 98 -12.84 -9.89 -9.62
C ALA A 98 -13.37 -8.84 -8.65
N GLU A 99 -12.82 -8.76 -7.44
CA GLU A 99 -13.31 -7.85 -6.40
C GLU A 99 -12.16 -7.21 -5.61
N VAL A 100 -12.25 -5.90 -5.37
CA VAL A 100 -11.32 -5.19 -4.48
C VAL A 100 -11.63 -5.56 -3.03
N ILE A 101 -10.69 -6.22 -2.37
CA ILE A 101 -10.78 -6.60 -0.97
C ILE A 101 -10.39 -5.42 -0.08
N TYR A 102 -9.28 -4.77 -0.44
CA TYR A 102 -8.70 -3.67 0.32
C TYR A 102 -8.22 -2.58 -0.66
N PRO A 103 -8.43 -1.29 -0.38
CA PRO A 103 -9.23 -0.74 0.72
C PRO A 103 -10.72 -1.13 0.58
N PRO A 104 -11.46 -1.23 1.69
CA PRO A 104 -12.87 -1.60 1.63
C PRO A 104 -13.65 -0.55 0.83
N PRO A 105 -14.57 -0.97 -0.06
CA PRO A 105 -15.40 -0.03 -0.79
C PRO A 105 -16.22 0.81 0.19
N PRO A 106 -16.52 2.08 -0.12
CA PRO A 106 -17.10 3.04 0.83
C PRO A 106 -18.41 2.56 1.46
N LYS A 107 -19.22 1.78 0.74
CA LYS A 107 -20.44 1.14 1.28
C LYS A 107 -20.12 0.13 2.40
N LYS A 108 -19.15 -0.76 2.18
CA LYS A 108 -18.70 -1.76 3.18
C LYS A 108 -17.93 -1.11 4.32
N ALA A 109 -17.15 -0.06 4.04
CA ALA A 109 -16.47 0.72 5.07
C ALA A 109 -17.46 1.38 6.04
N ARG A 110 -18.55 1.96 5.53
CA ARG A 110 -19.64 2.54 6.35
C ARG A 110 -20.38 1.47 7.15
N ALA A 111 -20.72 0.34 6.54
CA ALA A 111 -21.37 -0.78 7.23
C ALA A 111 -20.50 -1.31 8.38
N PHE A 112 -19.21 -1.50 8.14
CA PHE A 112 -18.26 -1.97 9.15
C PHE A 112 -18.07 -0.95 10.30
N LYS A 113 -18.03 0.36 9.99
CA LYS A 113 -17.97 1.41 11.01
C LYS A 113 -19.23 1.43 11.90
N ARG A 114 -20.39 1.05 11.36
CA ARG A 114 -21.63 0.88 12.13
C ARG A 114 -21.57 -0.35 13.03
N GLU A 115 -21.16 -1.50 12.49
CA GLU A 115 -21.02 -2.74 13.25
C GLU A 115 -20.05 -2.61 14.44
N ILE A 116 -18.93 -1.91 14.25
CA ILE A 116 -17.99 -1.61 15.35
C ILE A 116 -18.64 -0.71 16.41
N THR A 117 -19.35 0.33 15.98
CA THR A 117 -20.04 1.24 16.91
C THR A 117 -21.05 0.46 17.76
N GLU A 118 -21.82 -0.46 17.16
CA GLU A 118 -22.77 -1.31 17.86
C GLU A 118 -22.10 -2.30 18.82
N LEU A 119 -20.99 -2.94 18.42
CA LEU A 119 -20.22 -3.85 19.28
C LEU A 119 -19.62 -3.11 20.49
N SER A 120 -19.13 -1.88 20.30
CA SER A 120 -18.62 -1.05 21.39
C SER A 120 -19.72 -0.62 22.35
N LEU A 121 -20.92 -0.30 21.84
CA LEU A 121 -22.08 0.07 22.65
C LEU A 121 -22.59 -1.11 23.49
N LYS A 122 -22.71 -2.32 22.89
CA LYS A 122 -23.10 -3.55 23.61
C LYS A 122 -22.13 -3.89 24.76
N SER A 123 -20.83 -3.70 24.55
CA SER A 123 -19.82 -3.92 25.59
C SER A 123 -19.85 -2.91 26.74
N LYS A 124 -20.48 -1.74 26.55
CA LYS A 124 -20.69 -0.75 27.62
C LYS A 124 -21.95 -1.04 28.42
N THR A 125 -23.02 -1.51 27.78
CA THR A 125 -24.29 -1.87 28.45
C THR A 125 -24.22 -3.15 29.27
N GLU A 126 -23.30 -4.08 28.96
CA GLU A 126 -23.08 -5.30 29.76
C GLU A 126 -22.33 -5.03 31.09
N GLY A 127 -21.82 -3.81 31.31
CA GLY A 127 -21.12 -3.44 32.55
C GLY A 127 -22.03 -3.09 33.73
N ASP A 128 -23.33 -2.84 33.50
CA ASP A 128 -24.20 -2.19 34.50
C ASP A 128 -25.50 -2.95 34.86
N MET A 129 -25.69 -4.19 34.41
CA MET A 129 -26.84 -5.01 34.81
C MET A 129 -26.40 -6.34 35.43
N SER A 130 -26.60 -6.46 36.74
CA SER A 130 -26.36 -7.67 37.51
C SER A 130 -27.27 -8.82 37.08
N GLY A 131 -26.75 -10.06 37.18
CA GLY A 131 -27.56 -11.16 37.70
C GLY A 131 -27.92 -12.35 36.81
N ALA A 132 -27.72 -12.34 35.48
CA ALA A 132 -28.14 -13.48 34.65
C ALA A 132 -27.01 -14.05 33.77
N MET A 133 -26.28 -15.01 34.35
CA MET A 133 -25.67 -16.16 33.67
C MET A 133 -24.89 -15.90 32.38
N VAL A 134 -23.72 -15.26 32.48
CA VAL A 134 -22.65 -15.42 31.47
C VAL A 134 -21.33 -15.65 32.21
N LYS A 135 -21.13 -16.88 32.71
CA LYS A 135 -19.78 -17.41 32.95
C LYS A 135 -19.14 -17.78 31.60
N MET A 136 -19.12 -16.87 30.63
CA MET A 136 -18.11 -16.98 29.57
C MET A 136 -16.77 -16.75 30.28
N SER A 137 -15.86 -17.71 30.17
CA SER A 137 -14.55 -17.61 30.80
C SER A 137 -13.95 -16.23 30.49
N LYS A 138 -13.30 -15.60 31.47
CA LYS A 138 -12.55 -14.34 31.26
C LYS A 138 -11.58 -14.47 30.07
N GLN A 139 -11.15 -15.70 29.72
CA GLN A 139 -10.38 -16.01 28.51
C GLN A 139 -11.20 -15.90 27.21
N GLU A 140 -12.46 -16.29 27.17
CA GLU A 140 -13.31 -16.20 25.96
C GLU A 140 -13.63 -14.76 25.59
N LEU A 141 -13.87 -13.91 26.59
CA LEU A 141 -14.03 -12.46 26.39
C LEU A 141 -12.74 -11.80 25.88
N ARG A 142 -11.57 -12.27 26.34
CA ARG A 142 -10.26 -11.81 25.85
C ARG A 142 -10.02 -12.27 24.41
N ALA A 143 -10.22 -13.55 24.11
CA ALA A 143 -10.08 -14.10 22.77
C ALA A 143 -11.01 -13.41 21.76
N ARG A 144 -12.25 -13.10 22.15
CA ARG A 144 -13.21 -12.38 21.28
C ARG A 144 -12.79 -10.94 21.02
N ARG A 145 -12.21 -10.25 22.01
CA ARG A 145 -11.62 -8.91 21.85
C ARG A 145 -10.39 -8.94 20.95
N GLU A 146 -9.50 -9.91 21.15
CA GLU A 146 -8.32 -10.12 20.32
C GLU A 146 -8.70 -10.40 18.86
N GLN A 147 -9.71 -11.26 18.62
CA GLN A 147 -10.24 -11.52 17.29
C GLN A 147 -10.89 -10.28 16.66
N ALA A 148 -11.64 -9.49 17.45
CA ALA A 148 -12.23 -8.24 16.97
C ALA A 148 -11.17 -7.18 16.63
N MET A 149 -10.08 -7.13 17.40
CA MET A 149 -8.94 -6.25 17.17
C MET A 149 -8.13 -6.70 15.94
N MET A 150 -7.95 -8.01 15.76
CA MET A 150 -7.28 -8.58 14.59
C MET A 150 -8.03 -8.23 13.30
N LYS A 151 -9.37 -8.29 13.31
CA LYS A 151 -10.22 -7.86 12.17
C LYS A 151 -10.14 -6.37 11.85
N GLN A 152 -9.53 -5.54 12.69
CA GLN A 152 -9.34 -4.11 12.40
C GLN A 152 -8.05 -3.83 11.63
N THR A 153 -7.02 -4.68 11.81
CA THR A 153 -5.75 -4.54 11.08
C THR A 153 -5.96 -4.76 9.57
N PRO A 154 -5.22 -4.05 8.70
CA PRO A 154 -5.32 -4.24 7.26
C PRO A 154 -5.08 -5.71 6.87
N THR A 155 -4.12 -6.38 7.50
CA THR A 155 -3.79 -7.78 7.24
C THR A 155 -4.83 -8.77 7.75
N GLY A 156 -5.39 -8.57 8.95
CA GLY A 156 -6.47 -9.42 9.45
C GLY A 156 -7.73 -9.32 8.58
N ARG A 157 -8.02 -8.14 8.01
CA ARG A 157 -9.11 -7.96 7.04
C ARG A 157 -8.84 -8.67 5.74
N ILE A 158 -7.64 -8.48 5.17
CA ILE A 158 -7.23 -9.13 3.92
C ILE A 158 -7.35 -10.66 4.09
N SER A 159 -6.84 -11.23 5.19
CA SER A 159 -6.93 -12.65 5.48
C SER A 159 -8.38 -13.15 5.56
N THR A 160 -9.26 -12.42 6.27
CA THR A 160 -10.67 -12.79 6.43
C THR A 160 -11.41 -12.77 5.09
N GLU A 161 -11.20 -11.74 4.28
CA GLU A 161 -11.87 -11.59 2.99
C GLU A 161 -11.33 -12.57 1.94
N LEU A 162 -10.02 -12.84 1.90
CA LEU A 162 -9.44 -13.85 1.00
C LEU A 162 -10.03 -15.23 1.32
N LYS A 163 -10.10 -15.62 2.61
CA LYS A 163 -10.74 -16.86 3.05
C LYS A 163 -12.23 -16.89 2.67
N ARG A 164 -12.95 -15.79 2.85
CA ARG A 164 -14.37 -15.69 2.45
C ARG A 164 -14.56 -15.92 0.95
N ILE A 165 -13.68 -15.35 0.12
CA ILE A 165 -13.78 -15.44 -1.34
C ILE A 165 -13.34 -16.83 -1.84
N SER A 166 -12.35 -17.47 -1.21
CA SER A 166 -11.93 -18.82 -1.59
C SER A 166 -13.02 -19.88 -1.38
N HIS A 167 -13.94 -19.65 -0.43
CA HIS A 167 -15.08 -20.55 -0.19
C HIS A 167 -16.32 -20.22 -1.05
N LEU A 168 -16.25 -19.25 -1.96
CA LEU A 168 -17.41 -18.91 -2.79
C LEU A 168 -17.77 -20.05 -3.76
N PRO A 169 -19.07 -20.21 -4.07
CA PRO A 169 -19.50 -21.18 -5.03
C PRO A 169 -18.87 -20.87 -6.39
N LEU A 170 -18.28 -21.92 -6.91
CA LEU A 170 -17.61 -21.95 -8.18
C LEU A 170 -18.65 -21.96 -9.33
N PRO A 171 -18.46 -21.21 -10.43
CA PRO A 171 -19.42 -21.18 -11.54
C PRO A 171 -19.67 -22.57 -12.12
N LYS A 172 -20.89 -22.89 -12.55
CA LYS A 172 -21.19 -24.25 -13.05
C LYS A 172 -20.52 -24.54 -14.41
N ILE A 173 -20.14 -23.49 -15.15
CA ILE A 173 -19.55 -23.57 -16.49
C ILE A 173 -18.06 -23.97 -16.38
N LYS A 174 -17.68 -25.02 -17.12
CA LYS A 174 -16.28 -25.41 -17.36
C LYS A 174 -15.87 -24.98 -18.79
N PRO A 175 -14.62 -24.58 -19.04
CA PRO A 175 -13.51 -24.44 -18.11
C PRO A 175 -13.63 -23.19 -17.23
N ARG A 176 -13.03 -23.26 -16.03
CA ARG A 176 -13.02 -22.15 -15.06
C ARG A 176 -11.92 -21.17 -15.45
N ARG A 177 -12.25 -20.19 -16.30
CA ARG A 177 -11.29 -19.18 -16.76
C ARG A 177 -10.94 -18.19 -15.64
N SER A 178 -9.70 -17.73 -15.64
CA SER A 178 -9.23 -16.65 -14.78
C SER A 178 -9.88 -15.34 -15.23
N ARG A 179 -10.24 -14.44 -14.30
CA ARG A 179 -10.77 -13.11 -14.61
C ARG A 179 -9.69 -12.03 -14.54
N LEU A 180 -8.45 -12.40 -14.89
CA LEU A 180 -7.28 -11.54 -14.78
C LEU A 180 -7.46 -10.20 -15.51
N ALA A 181 -8.04 -10.19 -16.71
CA ALA A 181 -8.33 -8.95 -17.45
C ALA A 181 -9.22 -7.97 -16.66
N GLY A 182 -10.23 -8.50 -15.98
CA GLY A 182 -11.13 -7.71 -15.12
C GLY A 182 -10.41 -7.20 -13.88
N ALA A 183 -9.57 -8.04 -13.25
CA ALA A 183 -8.75 -7.64 -12.10
C ALA A 183 -7.73 -6.55 -12.47
N LEU A 184 -7.06 -6.68 -13.62
CA LEU A 184 -6.14 -5.68 -14.16
C LEU A 184 -6.86 -4.38 -14.50
N SER A 185 -8.05 -4.44 -15.10
CA SER A 185 -8.85 -3.24 -15.36
C SER A 185 -9.20 -2.50 -14.06
N LEU A 186 -9.58 -3.23 -13.00
CA LEU A 186 -9.82 -2.66 -11.68
C LEU A 186 -8.54 -2.05 -11.08
N ALA A 187 -7.41 -2.74 -11.22
CA ALA A 187 -6.11 -2.25 -10.77
C ALA A 187 -5.74 -0.93 -11.46
N LEU A 188 -5.89 -0.87 -12.78
CA LEU A 188 -5.55 0.32 -13.58
C LEU A 188 -6.48 1.50 -13.30
N CYS A 189 -7.78 1.25 -13.16
CA CYS A 189 -8.73 2.28 -12.73
C CYS A 189 -8.37 2.83 -11.34
N TYR A 190 -7.95 1.95 -10.42
CA TYR A 190 -7.51 2.36 -9.09
C TYR A 190 -6.20 3.16 -9.14
N ALA A 191 -5.21 2.68 -9.91
CA ALA A 191 -3.93 3.35 -10.11
C ALA A 191 -4.12 4.75 -10.70
N ASN A 192 -4.90 4.86 -11.79
CA ASN A 192 -5.17 6.13 -12.45
C ASN A 192 -5.82 7.15 -11.50
N ARG A 193 -6.79 6.69 -10.71
CA ARG A 193 -7.39 7.52 -9.66
C ARG A 193 -6.37 7.92 -8.58
N ALA A 194 -5.53 7.00 -8.13
CA ALA A 194 -4.54 7.29 -7.10
C ALA A 194 -3.48 8.28 -7.58
N ILE A 195 -3.08 8.21 -8.85
CA ILE A 195 -2.16 9.15 -9.50
C ILE A 195 -2.81 10.54 -9.59
N ALA A 196 -4.08 10.63 -10.01
CA ALA A 196 -4.81 11.91 -10.02
C ALA A 196 -5.00 12.50 -8.59
N ASP A 197 -5.31 11.65 -7.60
CA ASP A 197 -5.41 12.06 -6.19
C ASP A 197 -4.04 12.47 -5.60
N ALA A 198 -2.93 11.97 -6.15
CA ALA A 198 -1.57 12.32 -5.77
C ALA A 198 -1.15 13.66 -6.37
N GLU A 199 -1.49 13.90 -7.63
CA GLU A 199 -1.25 15.16 -8.35
C GLU A 199 -1.99 16.33 -7.69
N THR A 200 -3.27 16.14 -7.35
CA THR A 200 -4.06 17.16 -6.61
C THR A 200 -3.51 17.49 -5.23
N LYS A 201 -2.79 16.56 -4.59
CA LYS A 201 -2.19 16.75 -3.26
C LYS A 201 -0.72 17.16 -3.32
N ALA A 202 -0.18 17.39 -4.52
CA ALA A 202 1.25 17.67 -4.77
C ALA A 202 2.20 16.65 -4.11
N ARG A 203 1.78 15.38 -4.01
CA ARG A 203 2.59 14.28 -3.44
C ARG A 203 2.67 13.16 -4.44
N PRO A 204 3.72 13.08 -5.28
CA PRO A 204 3.81 12.05 -6.30
C PRO A 204 3.97 10.67 -5.65
N ILE A 205 3.22 9.69 -6.13
CA ILE A 205 3.22 8.31 -5.61
C ILE A 205 3.70 7.39 -6.71
N ASP A 206 4.67 6.52 -6.41
CA ASP A 206 5.07 5.46 -7.35
C ASP A 206 4.11 4.29 -7.25
N THR A 207 3.55 3.86 -8.36
CA THR A 207 2.55 2.77 -8.37
C THR A 207 3.13 1.54 -9.05
N ARG A 208 3.04 0.40 -8.37
CA ARG A 208 3.50 -0.91 -8.87
C ARG A 208 2.35 -1.91 -8.81
N VAL A 209 2.24 -2.75 -9.83
CA VAL A 209 1.24 -3.82 -9.87
C VAL A 209 1.95 -5.16 -9.75
N LEU A 210 1.60 -5.93 -8.71
CA LEU A 210 2.08 -7.28 -8.47
C LEU A 210 0.94 -8.25 -8.73
N VAL A 211 1.15 -9.18 -9.66
CA VAL A 211 0.19 -10.23 -9.99
C VAL A 211 0.74 -11.57 -9.50
N ILE A 212 0.03 -12.18 -8.54
CA ILE A 212 0.22 -13.57 -8.11
C ILE A 212 -0.81 -14.40 -8.87
N ASP A 213 -0.37 -15.03 -9.95
CA ASP A 213 -1.19 -15.83 -10.84
C ASP A 213 -0.78 -17.30 -10.71
N THR A 214 -1.75 -18.19 -10.48
CA THR A 214 -1.54 -19.65 -10.45
C THR A 214 -1.80 -20.31 -11.79
N CYS A 215 -2.22 -19.53 -12.79
CA CYS A 215 -2.58 -20.03 -14.10
C CYS A 215 -1.35 -20.11 -15.02
N ALA A 216 -0.90 -21.33 -15.34
CA ALA A 216 0.09 -21.55 -16.40
C ALA A 216 -0.49 -21.34 -17.82
N ASN A 217 -1.83 -21.31 -17.96
CA ASN A 217 -2.50 -21.31 -19.26
C ASN A 217 -3.44 -20.10 -19.44
N THR A 218 -2.92 -18.89 -19.23
CA THR A 218 -3.59 -17.60 -19.53
C THR A 218 -3.81 -17.38 -21.04
N GLY A 219 -3.62 -18.41 -21.88
CA GLY A 219 -3.62 -18.37 -23.34
C GLY A 219 -4.90 -18.89 -24.00
N GLY A 220 -6.05 -18.90 -23.32
CA GLY A 220 -7.32 -19.10 -24.02
C GLY A 220 -7.60 -17.91 -24.94
N ASP A 221 -8.01 -18.15 -26.19
CA ASP A 221 -8.19 -17.14 -27.26
C ASP A 221 -9.02 -15.89 -26.86
N GLY A 222 -9.89 -16.01 -25.85
CA GLY A 222 -10.73 -14.92 -25.37
C GLY A 222 -10.10 -13.94 -24.37
N ASP A 223 -9.05 -14.35 -23.64
CA ASP A 223 -8.52 -13.54 -22.53
C ASP A 223 -7.28 -12.72 -22.93
N TYR A 224 -6.62 -13.06 -24.04
CA TYR A 224 -5.43 -12.37 -24.55
C TYR A 224 -5.69 -10.90 -24.88
N VAL A 225 -6.68 -10.62 -25.74
CA VAL A 225 -6.99 -9.25 -26.20
C VAL A 225 -7.24 -8.27 -25.04
N PRO A 226 -8.12 -8.58 -24.06
CA PRO A 226 -8.36 -7.64 -22.97
C PRO A 226 -7.17 -7.52 -22.01
N ILE A 227 -6.36 -8.58 -21.81
CA ILE A 227 -5.11 -8.48 -21.03
C ILE A 227 -4.11 -7.56 -21.74
N MET A 228 -3.94 -7.71 -23.06
CA MET A 228 -3.04 -6.86 -23.84
C MET A 228 -3.47 -5.39 -23.78
N ASN A 229 -4.77 -5.10 -23.88
CA ASN A 229 -5.28 -3.74 -23.72
C ASN A 229 -4.96 -3.17 -22.33
N CYS A 230 -5.03 -3.99 -21.28
CA CYS A 230 -4.61 -3.60 -19.93
C CYS A 230 -3.10 -3.31 -19.87
N ILE A 231 -2.25 -4.14 -20.47
CA ILE A 231 -0.80 -3.94 -20.47
C ILE A 231 -0.40 -2.66 -21.22
N PHE A 232 -1.01 -2.40 -22.38
CA PHE A 232 -0.78 -1.15 -23.10
C PHE A 232 -1.23 0.08 -22.30
N SER A 233 -2.36 -0.03 -21.60
CA SER A 233 -2.84 1.02 -20.70
C SER A 233 -1.91 1.22 -19.50
N ALA A 234 -1.37 0.13 -18.93
CA ALA A 234 -0.40 0.17 -17.84
C ALA A 234 0.89 0.89 -18.25
N ARG A 235 1.42 0.58 -19.44
CA ARG A 235 2.61 1.23 -19.99
C ARG A 235 2.39 2.72 -20.22
N LYS A 236 1.20 3.11 -20.69
CA LYS A 236 0.84 4.53 -20.86
C LYS A 236 0.81 5.28 -19.52
N LEU A 237 0.45 4.62 -18.42
CA LEU A 237 0.43 5.17 -17.08
C LEU A 237 1.81 5.13 -16.37
N GLY A 238 2.85 4.58 -17.02
CA GLY A 238 4.18 4.46 -16.41
C GLY A 238 4.27 3.43 -15.28
N LEU A 239 3.37 2.43 -15.25
CA LEU A 239 3.34 1.41 -14.20
C LEU A 239 4.35 0.30 -14.46
N ILE A 240 5.03 -0.16 -13.41
CA ILE A 240 5.85 -1.38 -13.45
C ILE A 240 4.95 -2.57 -13.07
N THR A 241 4.81 -3.52 -13.98
CA THR A 241 4.03 -4.75 -13.77
C THR A 241 4.97 -5.93 -13.51
N ASN A 242 4.89 -6.51 -12.31
CA ASN A 242 5.61 -7.73 -11.94
C ASN A 242 4.63 -8.91 -11.88
N LYS A 243 4.93 -10.00 -12.59
CA LYS A 243 4.21 -11.27 -12.49
C LYS A 243 5.10 -12.27 -11.79
N THR A 244 4.59 -12.94 -10.76
CA THR A 244 5.25 -14.07 -10.11
C THR A 244 4.52 -15.35 -10.53
N GLU A 245 5.27 -16.31 -11.06
CA GLU A 245 4.80 -17.66 -11.43
C GLU A 245 5.09 -18.67 -10.31
#